data_AF-A0A3N7CXA1-F1
#
_entry.id   AF-A0A3N7CXA1-F1
#
_cell.length_a   1.000
_cell.length_b   1.000
_cell.length_c   1.000
_cell.angle_alpha   90.00
_cell.angle_beta   90.00
_cell.angle_gamma   90.00
#
_symmetry.space_group_name_H-M   'P 1'
#
loop_
_entity.id
_entity.type
_entity.pdbx_description
1 polymer ?
#
loop_
_entity_poly.entity_id
_entity_poly.type
_entity_poly.pdbx_seq_one_letter_code
_entity_poly.pdbx_strand_id
1 'polypeptide(L)'
;MLPVMIYLYIHELTFSFKKINELKIMKNISLYFVFILISVHMNLFAQKIKSKNNYVYQVREEKGDLNNDGKMDKIIVEMDTVDETRPLRLQIFLSQPNGKKLTLAVSSTKIIEPQYPVENQGKFNGYQIPNFFIEKGILSMWSEIKGGNITYDFKYQKGNFELIHVTKLTNNSTKGYVDENTIFTDAKFNLISGLRIETDGKLGSEKVLNKRKKIVLIRPLPKIQDFKFSDKKLY
;
A
#
# COMPACT_ATOMS: atom_id res chain seq x y z
N MET A 1 70.81 -54.49 -13.57
CA MET A 1 69.53 -54.41 -12.83
C MET A 1 69.00 -52.98 -12.66
N LEU A 2 69.86 -51.94 -12.61
CA LEU A 2 69.47 -50.52 -12.51
C LEU A 2 68.56 -49.92 -13.62
N PRO A 3 68.64 -50.32 -14.91
CA PRO A 3 67.89 -49.64 -15.98
C PRO A 3 66.37 -49.90 -15.93
N VAL A 4 65.96 -51.08 -15.46
CA VAL A 4 64.55 -51.50 -15.45
C VAL A 4 63.77 -50.77 -14.36
N MET A 5 64.40 -50.48 -13.22
CA MET A 5 63.79 -49.73 -12.11
C MET A 5 63.51 -48.27 -12.47
N ILE A 6 64.37 -47.63 -13.25
CA ILE A 6 64.18 -46.24 -13.69
C ILE A 6 63.00 -46.14 -14.67
N TYR A 7 62.86 -47.11 -15.58
CA TYR A 7 61.78 -47.12 -16.56
C TYR A 7 60.40 -47.33 -15.90
N LEU A 8 60.31 -48.26 -14.94
CA LEU A 8 59.10 -48.46 -14.13
C LEU A 8 58.71 -47.21 -13.34
N TYR A 9 59.68 -46.52 -12.73
CA TYR A 9 59.43 -45.32 -11.94
C TYR A 9 58.94 -44.13 -12.80
N ILE A 10 59.50 -43.93 -13.99
CA ILE A 10 59.03 -42.89 -14.94
C ILE A 10 57.63 -43.22 -15.47
N HIS A 11 57.34 -44.50 -15.72
CA HIS A 11 56.02 -44.93 -16.19
C HIS A 11 54.93 -44.77 -15.10
N GLU A 12 55.24 -45.04 -13.83
CA GLU A 12 54.31 -44.78 -12.72
C GLU A 12 54.06 -43.28 -12.49
N LEU A 13 55.11 -42.45 -12.57
CA LEU A 13 54.97 -40.99 -12.44
C LEU A 13 54.09 -40.40 -13.55
N THR A 14 54.30 -40.78 -14.81
CA THR A 14 53.50 -40.27 -15.93
C THR A 14 52.04 -40.71 -15.86
N PHE A 15 51.77 -41.94 -15.42
CA PHE A 15 50.40 -42.41 -15.16
C PHE A 15 49.73 -41.64 -14.02
N SER A 16 50.45 -41.39 -12.93
CA SER A 16 49.97 -40.62 -11.78
C SER A 16 49.64 -39.17 -12.15
N PHE A 17 50.51 -38.48 -12.91
CA PHE A 17 50.25 -37.13 -13.39
C PHE A 17 49.04 -37.01 -14.32
N LYS A 18 48.85 -37.98 -15.23
CA LYS A 18 47.68 -38.01 -16.12
C LYS A 18 46.37 -38.14 -15.34
N LYS A 19 46.35 -39.04 -14.34
CA LYS A 19 45.20 -39.26 -13.46
C LYS A 19 44.85 -38.02 -12.63
N ILE A 20 45.85 -37.29 -12.11
CA ILE A 20 45.66 -36.02 -11.37
C ILE A 20 45.04 -34.94 -12.27
N ASN A 21 45.50 -34.82 -13.52
CA ASN A 21 44.94 -33.86 -14.48
C ASN A 21 43.50 -34.21 -14.88
N GLU A 22 43.19 -35.48 -15.11
CA GLU A 22 41.82 -35.93 -15.40
C GLU A 22 40.87 -35.66 -14.22
N LEU A 23 41.30 -35.93 -12.98
CA LEU A 23 40.56 -35.58 -11.75
C LEU A 23 40.30 -34.07 -11.63
N LYS A 24 41.28 -33.24 -11.99
CA LYS A 24 41.15 -31.77 -11.96
C LYS A 24 40.18 -31.26 -13.03
N ILE A 25 40.23 -31.84 -14.23
CA ILE A 25 39.32 -31.52 -15.35
C ILE A 25 37.87 -31.93 -14.99
N MET A 26 37.65 -33.13 -14.44
CA MET A 26 36.32 -33.58 -14.00
C MET A 26 35.75 -32.70 -12.88
N LYS A 27 36.58 -32.25 -11.94
CA LYS A 27 36.17 -31.34 -10.86
C LYS A 27 35.74 -29.97 -11.41
N ASN A 28 36.46 -29.45 -12.41
CA ASN A 28 36.11 -28.19 -13.06
C ASN A 28 34.81 -28.30 -13.89
N ILE A 29 34.62 -29.40 -14.62
CA ILE A 29 33.38 -29.66 -15.38
C ILE A 29 32.18 -29.78 -14.44
N SER A 30 32.34 -30.48 -13.31
CA SER A 30 31.32 -30.56 -12.25
C SER A 30 30.97 -29.17 -11.70
N LEU A 31 31.96 -28.30 -11.49
CA LEU A 31 31.75 -26.93 -11.03
C LEU A 31 30.94 -26.10 -12.03
N TYR A 32 31.24 -26.20 -13.34
CA TYR A 32 30.47 -25.54 -14.39
C TYR A 32 29.03 -26.07 -14.47
N PHE A 33 28.83 -27.37 -14.31
CA PHE A 33 27.49 -27.97 -14.27
C PHE A 33 26.65 -27.45 -13.09
N VAL A 34 27.26 -27.33 -11.91
CA VAL A 34 26.61 -26.73 -10.74
C VAL A 34 26.24 -25.27 -11.00
N PHE A 35 27.13 -24.49 -11.63
CA PHE A 35 26.87 -23.08 -11.96
C PHE A 35 25.72 -22.90 -12.96
N ILE A 36 25.64 -23.77 -13.97
CA ILE A 36 24.54 -23.80 -14.94
C ILE A 36 23.23 -24.18 -14.25
N LEU A 37 23.23 -25.20 -13.38
CA LEU A 37 22.04 -25.62 -12.64
C LEU A 37 21.50 -24.52 -11.72
N ILE A 38 22.37 -23.78 -11.02
CA ILE A 38 21.97 -22.63 -10.19
C ILE A 38 21.40 -21.50 -11.05
N SER A 39 21.99 -21.24 -12.23
CA SER A 39 21.54 -20.16 -13.13
C SER A 39 20.16 -20.42 -13.75
N VAL A 40 19.81 -21.68 -14.02
CA VAL A 40 18.47 -22.06 -14.54
C VAL A 40 17.39 -21.84 -13.48
N HIS A 41 17.67 -22.12 -12.21
CA HIS A 41 16.71 -21.88 -11.11
C HIS A 41 16.39 -20.39 -10.95
N MET A 42 17.40 -19.51 -11.05
CA MET A 42 17.20 -18.06 -10.91
C MET A 42 16.26 -17.47 -11.98
N ASN A 43 16.32 -17.98 -13.22
CA ASN A 43 15.46 -17.51 -14.32
C ASN A 43 14.00 -17.97 -14.19
N LEU A 44 13.76 -19.16 -13.64
CA LEU A 44 12.39 -19.67 -13.39
C LEU A 44 11.71 -18.94 -12.23
N PHE A 45 12.46 -18.59 -11.17
CA PHE A 45 11.93 -17.77 -10.08
C PHE A 45 11.60 -16.33 -10.52
N ALA A 46 12.41 -15.73 -11.40
CA ALA A 46 12.16 -14.38 -11.90
C ALA A 46 10.86 -14.27 -12.75
N GLN A 47 10.51 -15.31 -13.50
CA GLN A 47 9.27 -15.31 -14.31
C GLN A 47 7.99 -15.44 -13.45
N LYS A 48 8.06 -16.10 -12.30
CA LYS A 48 6.92 -16.20 -11.36
C LYS A 48 6.62 -14.89 -10.61
N ILE A 49 7.54 -13.92 -10.61
CA ILE A 49 7.40 -12.64 -9.88
C ILE A 49 7.00 -11.50 -10.83
N LYS A 50 6.51 -11.78 -12.04
CA LYS A 50 5.64 -10.81 -12.73
C LYS A 50 4.22 -11.06 -12.24
N SER A 51 3.91 -10.54 -11.05
CA SER A 51 2.52 -10.29 -10.66
C SER A 51 1.88 -9.57 -11.84
N LYS A 52 0.98 -10.25 -12.54
CA LYS A 52 0.18 -9.62 -13.59
C LYS A 52 -0.59 -8.52 -12.88
N ASN A 53 -0.34 -7.26 -13.26
CA ASN A 53 -1.03 -6.13 -12.67
C ASN A 53 -2.50 -6.21 -13.08
N ASN A 54 -3.32 -6.82 -12.24
CA ASN A 54 -4.73 -7.10 -12.52
C ASN A 54 -5.65 -5.94 -12.09
N TYR A 55 -5.10 -4.87 -11.50
CA TYR A 55 -5.80 -3.61 -11.25
C TYR A 55 -6.01 -2.87 -12.56
N VAL A 56 -7.01 -3.30 -13.33
CA VAL A 56 -7.29 -2.76 -14.67
C VAL A 56 -8.63 -2.02 -14.74
N TYR A 57 -9.47 -2.16 -13.71
CA TYR A 57 -10.79 -1.53 -13.69
C TYR A 57 -10.74 -0.22 -12.90
N GLN A 58 -10.76 0.92 -13.60
CA GLN A 58 -10.81 2.24 -12.97
C GLN A 58 -12.21 2.51 -12.39
N VAL A 59 -12.31 2.63 -11.07
CA VAL A 59 -13.58 2.86 -10.35
C VAL A 59 -13.81 4.34 -10.01
N ARG A 60 -12.74 5.11 -9.86
CA ARG A 60 -12.76 6.55 -9.57
C ARG A 60 -11.61 7.25 -10.25
N GLU A 61 -11.84 8.50 -10.64
CA GLU A 61 -10.83 9.45 -11.09
C GLU A 61 -11.19 10.83 -10.55
N GLU A 62 -10.20 11.56 -10.08
CA GLU A 62 -10.34 12.94 -9.63
C GLU A 62 -9.15 13.76 -10.14
N LYS A 63 -9.36 15.05 -10.43
CA LYS A 63 -8.31 15.94 -10.93
C LYS A 63 -8.35 17.27 -10.21
N GLY A 64 -7.19 17.75 -9.80
CA GLY A 64 -7.06 19.03 -9.11
C GLY A 64 -5.61 19.34 -8.85
N ASP A 65 -5.32 20.57 -8.45
CA ASP A 65 -3.97 20.99 -8.07
C ASP A 65 -3.71 20.59 -6.60
N LEU A 66 -2.92 19.54 -6.38
CA LEU A 66 -2.64 18.98 -5.05
C LEU A 66 -1.44 19.66 -4.36
N ASN A 67 -0.52 20.23 -5.14
CA ASN A 67 0.71 20.84 -4.65
C ASN A 67 0.70 22.38 -4.77
N ASN A 68 -0.40 22.97 -5.22
CA ASN A 68 -0.61 24.40 -5.46
C ASN A 68 0.40 25.00 -6.45
N ASP A 69 0.80 24.25 -7.47
CA ASP A 69 1.73 24.71 -8.51
C ASP A 69 1.03 25.24 -9.77
N GLY A 70 -0.31 25.32 -9.74
CA GLY A 70 -1.17 25.76 -10.83
C GLY A 70 -1.42 24.69 -11.90
N LYS A 71 -0.96 23.45 -11.70
CA LYS A 71 -1.13 22.35 -12.67
C LYS A 71 -2.09 21.29 -12.14
N MET A 72 -2.75 20.63 -13.09
CA MET A 72 -3.70 19.57 -12.77
C MET A 72 -2.96 18.28 -12.43
N ASP A 73 -3.10 17.83 -11.19
CA ASP A 73 -2.70 16.50 -10.75
C ASP A 73 -3.87 15.51 -10.94
N LYS A 74 -3.57 14.21 -10.83
CA LYS A 74 -4.54 13.15 -11.08
C LYS A 74 -4.56 12.13 -9.96
N ILE A 75 -5.74 11.73 -9.56
CA ILE A 75 -5.98 10.60 -8.66
C ILE A 75 -6.76 9.54 -9.41
N ILE A 76 -6.36 8.28 -9.23
CA ILE A 76 -7.04 7.12 -9.79
C ILE A 76 -7.25 6.11 -8.67
N VAL A 77 -8.44 5.53 -8.63
CA VAL A 77 -8.68 4.29 -7.89
C VAL A 77 -9.00 3.20 -8.87
N GLU A 78 -8.26 2.10 -8.78
CA GLU A 78 -8.43 0.92 -9.62
C GLU A 78 -8.80 -0.28 -8.74
N MET A 79 -9.51 -1.24 -9.33
CA MET A 79 -9.89 -2.49 -8.70
C MET A 79 -9.29 -3.66 -9.48
N ASP A 80 -8.77 -4.64 -8.74
CA ASP A 80 -8.50 -5.96 -9.29
C ASP A 80 -9.80 -6.75 -9.32
N THR A 81 -10.33 -6.99 -10.51
CA THR A 81 -11.58 -7.72 -10.72
C THR A 81 -11.37 -9.23 -10.91
N VAL A 82 -10.11 -9.69 -10.96
CA VAL A 82 -9.74 -11.10 -11.07
C VAL A 82 -9.62 -11.72 -9.68
N ASP A 83 -9.11 -10.98 -8.70
CA ASP A 83 -9.06 -11.40 -7.30
C ASP A 83 -10.46 -11.39 -6.66
N GLU A 84 -10.85 -12.51 -6.03
CA GLU A 84 -12.17 -12.70 -5.42
C GLU A 84 -12.46 -11.67 -4.30
N THR A 85 -11.42 -11.19 -3.63
CA THR A 85 -11.56 -10.16 -2.58
C THR A 85 -11.86 -8.77 -3.13
N ARG A 86 -11.64 -8.58 -4.44
CA ARG A 86 -11.74 -7.31 -5.16
C ARG A 86 -11.00 -6.16 -4.45
N PRO A 87 -9.67 -6.28 -4.27
CA PRO A 87 -8.88 -5.26 -3.63
C PRO A 87 -8.79 -4.01 -4.51
N LEU A 88 -8.58 -2.85 -3.88
CA LEU A 88 -8.45 -1.57 -4.55
C LEU A 88 -7.05 -0.99 -4.42
N ARG A 89 -6.65 -0.20 -5.41
CA ARG A 89 -5.40 0.55 -5.45
C ARG A 89 -5.67 2.02 -5.66
N LEU A 90 -5.21 2.85 -4.73
CA LEU A 90 -5.12 4.29 -4.89
C LEU A 90 -3.80 4.64 -5.58
N GLN A 91 -3.86 5.48 -6.61
CA GLN A 91 -2.71 6.10 -7.24
C GLN A 91 -2.88 7.61 -7.29
N ILE A 92 -1.79 8.33 -6.99
CA ILE A 92 -1.73 9.78 -7.10
C ILE A 92 -0.58 10.14 -8.01
N PHE A 93 -0.87 10.96 -9.02
CA PHE A 93 0.09 11.43 -9.99
C PHE A 93 0.20 12.94 -9.91
N LEU A 94 1.43 13.43 -9.76
CA LEU A 94 1.73 14.86 -9.79
C LEU A 94 2.19 15.28 -11.19
N SER A 95 1.75 16.44 -11.63
CA SER A 95 2.22 17.09 -12.85
C SER A 95 3.69 17.47 -12.73
N GLN A 96 4.46 17.18 -13.79
CA GLN A 96 5.85 17.63 -13.88
C GLN A 96 5.92 19.17 -14.04
N PRO A 97 7.07 19.80 -13.76
CA PRO A 97 7.23 21.26 -13.92
C PRO A 97 6.85 21.81 -15.29
N ASN A 98 6.94 20.98 -16.34
CA ASN A 98 6.55 21.34 -17.71
C ASN A 98 5.04 21.15 -18.01
N GLY A 99 4.25 20.60 -17.07
CA GLY A 99 2.81 20.35 -17.18
C GLY A 99 2.38 19.30 -18.21
N LYS A 100 3.32 18.67 -18.92
CA LYS A 100 3.01 17.76 -20.04
C LYS A 100 2.93 16.30 -19.63
N LYS A 101 3.48 15.95 -18.46
CA LYS A 101 3.59 14.56 -17.99
C LYS A 101 3.17 14.47 -16.53
N LEU A 102 2.54 13.35 -16.22
CA LEU A 102 2.18 12.94 -14.87
C LEU A 102 3.23 11.95 -14.33
N THR A 103 3.68 12.16 -13.10
CA THR A 103 4.61 11.26 -12.39
C THR A 103 3.90 10.63 -11.21
N LEU A 104 3.97 9.31 -11.09
CA LEU A 104 3.39 8.59 -9.96
C LEU A 104 4.09 9.02 -8.66
N ALA A 105 3.35 9.63 -7.74
CA ALA A 105 3.81 10.07 -6.43
C ALA A 105 3.44 9.08 -5.33
N VAL A 106 2.26 8.45 -5.42
CA VAL A 106 1.74 7.48 -4.45
C VAL A 106 1.10 6.32 -5.18
N SER A 107 1.33 5.10 -4.67
CA SER A 107 0.57 3.90 -5.02
C SER A 107 0.35 3.09 -3.75
N SER A 108 -0.90 2.86 -3.35
CA SER A 108 -1.23 2.14 -2.12
C SER A 108 -2.44 1.23 -2.31
N THR A 109 -2.32 -0.01 -1.81
CA THR A 109 -3.40 -1.00 -1.73
C THR A 109 -3.93 -1.19 -0.31
N LYS A 110 -3.42 -0.40 0.66
CA LYS A 110 -3.69 -0.59 2.10
C LYS A 110 -4.76 0.34 2.64
N ILE A 111 -4.93 1.49 2.00
CA ILE A 111 -5.78 2.59 2.47
C ILE A 111 -7.28 2.31 2.30
N ILE A 112 -7.65 1.47 1.33
CA ILE A 112 -9.02 1.09 1.03
C ILE A 112 -9.19 -0.40 1.35
N GLU A 113 -10.24 -0.76 2.08
CA GLU A 113 -10.59 -2.17 2.31
C GLU A 113 -11.06 -2.84 1.00
N PRO A 114 -10.67 -4.09 0.73
CA PRO A 114 -11.27 -4.87 -0.34
C PRO A 114 -12.79 -4.92 -0.22
N GLN A 115 -13.52 -5.01 -1.34
CA GLN A 115 -14.99 -5.08 -1.29
C GLN A 115 -15.49 -6.40 -0.69
N TYR A 116 -14.70 -7.48 -0.77
CA TYR A 116 -15.02 -8.81 -0.23
C TYR A 116 -13.86 -9.34 0.62
N PRO A 117 -13.57 -8.73 1.78
CA PRO A 117 -12.37 -9.02 2.54
C PRO A 117 -12.42 -10.44 3.15
N VAL A 118 -11.25 -11.08 3.29
CA VAL A 118 -11.12 -12.48 3.73
C VAL A 118 -11.68 -12.67 5.14
N GLU A 119 -11.45 -11.69 6.02
CA GLU A 119 -12.00 -11.66 7.38
C GLU A 119 -13.53 -11.67 7.44
N ASN A 120 -14.20 -11.28 6.35
CA ASN A 120 -15.65 -11.33 6.21
C ASN A 120 -16.13 -12.56 5.42
N GLN A 121 -15.29 -13.60 5.31
CA GLN A 121 -15.63 -14.88 4.68
C GLN A 121 -16.14 -14.73 3.24
N GLY A 122 -15.54 -13.80 2.47
CA GLY A 122 -15.92 -13.53 1.09
C GLY A 122 -17.24 -12.77 0.92
N LYS A 123 -17.84 -12.27 2.02
CA LYS A 123 -19.03 -11.41 1.96
C LYS A 123 -18.64 -9.95 1.70
N PHE A 124 -19.55 -9.24 1.04
CA PHE A 124 -19.43 -7.81 0.82
C PHE A 124 -19.21 -7.07 2.16
N ASN A 125 -18.23 -6.16 2.20
CA ASN A 125 -17.88 -5.41 3.43
C ASN A 125 -18.98 -4.43 3.88
N GLY A 126 -20.00 -4.20 3.05
CA GLY A 126 -21.17 -3.38 3.39
C GLY A 126 -20.98 -1.88 3.16
N TYR A 127 -19.84 -1.46 2.57
CA TYR A 127 -19.50 -0.05 2.38
C TYR A 127 -19.16 0.26 0.94
N GLN A 128 -19.55 1.46 0.50
CA GLN A 128 -19.15 1.97 -0.79
C GLN A 128 -17.63 2.19 -0.87
N ILE A 129 -17.11 2.14 -2.10
CA ILE A 129 -15.73 2.57 -2.39
C ILE A 129 -15.60 4.06 -2.01
N PRO A 130 -14.56 4.47 -1.26
CA PRO A 130 -14.36 5.85 -0.85
C PRO A 130 -14.38 6.84 -2.02
N ASN A 131 -14.90 8.03 -1.77
CA ASN A 131 -14.83 9.15 -2.69
C ASN A 131 -13.62 10.02 -2.36
N PHE A 132 -13.02 10.59 -3.40
CA PHE A 132 -11.85 11.46 -3.29
C PHE A 132 -12.21 12.82 -3.87
N PHE A 133 -11.80 13.88 -3.18
CA PHE A 133 -12.05 15.25 -3.58
C PHE A 133 -10.76 16.06 -3.44
N ILE A 134 -10.58 17.05 -4.31
CA ILE A 134 -9.45 17.97 -4.25
C ILE A 134 -9.99 19.37 -4.10
N GLU A 135 -9.70 20.01 -2.97
CA GLU A 135 -10.06 21.41 -2.73
C GLU A 135 -8.87 22.16 -2.12
N LYS A 136 -8.44 23.24 -2.77
CA LYS A 136 -7.38 24.14 -2.26
C LYS A 136 -6.08 23.40 -1.85
N GLY A 137 -5.64 22.45 -2.67
CA GLY A 137 -4.43 21.65 -2.40
C GLY A 137 -4.56 20.62 -1.28
N ILE A 138 -5.79 20.30 -0.86
CA ILE A 138 -6.09 19.25 0.11
C ILE A 138 -6.79 18.10 -0.61
N LEU A 139 -6.26 16.90 -0.43
CA LEU A 139 -6.90 15.66 -0.84
C LEU A 139 -7.77 15.14 0.29
N SER A 140 -9.08 15.17 0.11
CA SER A 140 -10.04 14.62 1.06
C SER A 140 -10.51 13.24 0.60
N MET A 141 -10.39 12.23 1.47
CA MET A 141 -10.93 10.89 1.28
C MET A 141 -12.14 10.69 2.20
N TRP A 142 -13.34 10.61 1.62
CA TRP A 142 -14.58 10.34 2.35
C TRP A 142 -14.92 8.85 2.27
N SER A 143 -15.17 8.23 3.42
CA SER A 143 -15.50 6.80 3.52
C SER A 143 -16.71 6.59 4.43
N GLU A 144 -17.57 5.65 4.04
CA GLU A 144 -18.61 5.13 4.94
C GLU A 144 -17.98 4.28 6.05
N ILE A 145 -18.56 4.37 7.23
CA ILE A 145 -18.24 3.51 8.37
C ILE A 145 -19.53 3.12 9.09
N LYS A 146 -19.46 2.17 10.01
CA LYS A 146 -20.61 1.79 10.82
C LYS A 146 -21.19 3.02 11.53
N GLY A 147 -22.46 3.30 11.29
CA GLY A 147 -23.19 4.40 11.91
C GLY A 147 -22.87 5.78 11.36
N GLY A 148 -22.15 5.90 10.24
CA GLY A 148 -21.93 7.21 9.59
C GLY A 148 -20.76 7.23 8.61
N ASN A 149 -19.89 8.23 8.71
CA ASN A 149 -18.79 8.45 7.78
C ASN A 149 -17.54 9.03 8.46
N ILE A 150 -16.43 8.93 7.75
CA ILE A 150 -15.14 9.51 8.13
C ILE A 150 -14.48 10.14 6.90
N THR A 151 -13.92 11.32 7.09
CA THR A 151 -13.15 12.07 6.09
C THR A 151 -11.73 12.23 6.60
N TYR A 152 -10.77 11.93 5.73
CA TYR A 152 -9.35 12.13 5.96
C TYR A 152 -8.83 13.19 4.99
N ASP A 153 -8.22 14.25 5.52
CA ASP A 153 -7.66 15.33 4.73
C ASP A 153 -6.13 15.22 4.71
N PHE A 154 -5.58 15.01 3.52
CA PHE A 154 -4.15 14.89 3.28
C PHE A 154 -3.63 16.13 2.56
N LYS A 155 -2.49 16.64 3.02
CA LYS A 155 -1.78 17.75 2.39
C LYS A 155 -0.45 17.30 1.83
N TYR A 156 -0.16 17.68 0.59
CA TYR A 156 1.16 17.48 0.02
C TYR A 156 2.15 18.50 0.60
N GLN A 157 3.15 18.01 1.35
CA GLN A 157 4.19 18.82 1.93
C GLN A 157 5.49 18.03 2.08
N LYS A 158 6.63 18.69 1.83
CA LYS A 158 7.96 18.07 1.95
C LYS A 158 8.06 16.73 1.19
N GLY A 159 7.46 16.66 0.01
CA GLY A 159 7.50 15.48 -0.86
C GLY A 159 6.58 14.33 -0.44
N ASN A 160 5.69 14.51 0.53
CA ASN A 160 4.78 13.46 1.01
C ASN A 160 3.35 14.01 1.17
N PHE A 161 2.36 13.13 1.02
CA PHE A 161 0.98 13.42 1.43
C PHE A 161 0.80 13.02 2.89
N GLU A 162 0.66 14.01 3.77
CA GLU A 162 0.54 13.83 5.22
C GLU A 162 -0.89 14.11 5.68
N LEU A 163 -1.43 13.25 6.55
CA LEU A 163 -2.75 13.41 7.15
C LEU A 163 -2.75 14.60 8.12
N ILE A 164 -3.58 15.61 7.85
CA ILE A 164 -3.65 16.84 8.64
C ILE A 164 -4.93 16.97 9.44
N HIS A 165 -6.05 16.46 8.91
CA HIS A 165 -7.34 16.48 9.60
C HIS A 165 -8.09 15.16 9.43
N VAL A 166 -8.84 14.82 10.47
CA VAL A 166 -9.86 13.76 10.42
C VAL A 166 -11.16 14.32 10.94
N THR A 167 -12.23 14.14 10.17
CA THR A 167 -13.60 14.45 10.58
C THR A 167 -14.41 13.18 10.55
N LYS A 168 -15.21 12.92 11.58
CA LYS A 168 -16.00 11.70 11.68
C LYS A 168 -17.38 12.04 12.23
N LEU A 169 -18.41 11.64 11.50
CA LEU A 169 -19.79 11.76 11.93
C LEU A 169 -20.34 10.36 12.15
N THR A 170 -20.80 10.07 13.37
CA THR A 170 -21.42 8.79 13.71
C THR A 170 -22.71 9.00 14.48
N ASN A 171 -23.57 7.99 14.52
CA ASN A 171 -24.74 7.98 15.37
C ASN A 171 -24.89 6.64 16.11
N ASN A 172 -25.67 6.66 17.18
CA ASN A 172 -25.94 5.50 18.03
C ASN A 172 -27.22 4.74 17.67
N SER A 173 -27.82 4.97 16.49
CA SER A 173 -29.06 4.28 16.10
C SER A 173 -28.83 2.77 16.01
N THR A 174 -29.77 2.02 16.58
CA THR A 174 -29.78 0.56 16.55
C THR A 174 -30.79 -0.01 15.56
N LYS A 175 -31.71 0.82 15.03
CA LYS A 175 -32.88 0.36 14.28
C LYS A 175 -32.83 0.62 12.78
N GLY A 176 -31.69 1.04 12.23
CA GLY A 176 -31.55 1.34 10.80
C GLY A 176 -32.27 2.61 10.34
N TYR A 177 -32.95 3.32 11.26
CA TYR A 177 -33.56 4.63 11.05
C TYR A 177 -33.16 5.59 12.16
N VAL A 178 -33.22 6.90 11.89
CA VAL A 178 -32.96 7.96 12.87
C VAL A 178 -34.28 8.32 13.54
N ASP A 179 -34.26 8.42 14.87
CA ASP A 179 -35.36 8.90 15.69
C ASP A 179 -34.93 10.05 16.61
N GLU A 180 -35.87 10.58 17.38
CA GLU A 180 -35.67 11.68 18.34
C GLU A 180 -34.68 11.35 19.48
N ASN A 181 -34.36 10.07 19.68
CA ASN A 181 -33.42 9.59 20.70
C ASN A 181 -32.03 9.31 20.12
N THR A 182 -31.89 9.35 18.80
CA THR A 182 -30.63 9.16 18.11
C THR A 182 -29.69 10.34 18.40
N ILE A 183 -28.52 10.01 18.94
CA ILE A 183 -27.45 10.96 19.23
C ILE A 183 -26.42 10.83 18.11
N PHE A 184 -26.07 11.98 17.53
CA PHE A 184 -25.00 12.14 16.57
C PHE A 184 -23.76 12.64 17.30
N THR A 185 -22.62 12.03 17.00
CA THR A 185 -21.31 12.46 17.47
C THR A 185 -20.49 12.94 16.27
N ASP A 186 -20.19 14.24 16.24
CA ASP A 186 -19.24 14.88 15.33
C ASP A 186 -17.87 14.97 16.03
N ALA A 187 -16.88 14.26 15.49
CA ALA A 187 -15.51 14.27 15.97
C ALA A 187 -14.60 14.93 14.94
N LYS A 188 -13.88 15.98 15.36
CA LYS A 188 -12.91 16.73 14.57
C LYS A 188 -11.55 16.61 15.21
N PHE A 189 -10.56 16.13 14.46
CA PHE A 189 -9.20 15.98 14.92
C PHE A 189 -8.26 16.73 13.98
N ASN A 190 -7.64 17.79 14.49
CA ASN A 190 -6.55 18.49 13.83
C ASN A 190 -5.23 17.86 14.28
N LEU A 191 -4.60 17.09 13.40
CA LEU A 191 -3.36 16.38 13.72
C LEU A 191 -2.15 17.32 13.80
N ILE A 192 -2.22 18.50 13.18
CA ILE A 192 -1.16 19.52 13.23
C ILE A 192 -1.01 20.06 14.66
N SER A 193 -2.13 20.42 15.30
CA SER A 193 -2.14 20.90 16.69
C SER A 193 -2.31 19.79 17.72
N GLY A 194 -2.73 18.61 17.29
CA GLY A 194 -3.15 17.52 18.16
C GLY A 194 -4.54 17.72 18.79
N LEU A 195 -5.26 18.78 18.41
CA LEU A 195 -6.55 19.10 19.02
C LEU A 195 -7.65 18.18 18.49
N ARG A 196 -8.26 17.42 19.39
CA ARG A 196 -9.45 16.62 19.13
C ARG A 196 -10.66 17.16 19.90
N ILE A 197 -11.74 17.42 19.18
CA ILE A 197 -13.02 17.88 19.70
C ILE A 197 -14.09 16.90 19.27
N GLU A 198 -14.91 16.47 20.22
CA GLU A 198 -16.11 15.65 19.95
C GLU A 198 -17.32 16.38 20.50
N THR A 199 -18.38 16.43 19.70
CA THR A 199 -19.64 17.10 20.06
C THR A 199 -20.78 16.14 19.83
N ASP A 200 -21.61 15.94 20.86
CA ASP A 200 -22.82 15.14 20.77
C ASP A 200 -24.04 16.05 20.62
N GLY A 201 -24.94 15.71 19.72
CA GLY A 201 -26.16 16.46 19.45
C GLY A 201 -27.29 15.57 18.93
N LYS A 202 -28.50 16.14 18.85
CA LYS A 202 -29.66 15.51 18.21
C LYS A 202 -29.91 16.17 16.86
N LEU A 203 -30.44 15.39 15.91
CA LEU A 203 -30.85 15.93 14.62
C LEU A 203 -31.90 17.04 14.81
N GLY A 204 -31.73 18.17 14.11
CA GLY A 204 -32.66 19.30 14.18
C GLY A 204 -32.59 20.11 15.48
N SER A 205 -31.63 19.83 16.37
CA SER A 205 -31.41 20.61 17.59
C SER A 205 -30.08 21.35 17.53
N GLU A 206 -30.10 22.66 17.74
CA GLU A 206 -28.89 23.47 17.92
C GLU A 206 -28.25 23.25 19.31
N LYS A 207 -28.96 22.57 20.21
CA LYS A 207 -28.48 22.33 21.57
C LYS A 207 -27.44 21.21 21.59
N VAL A 208 -26.20 21.59 21.90
CA VAL A 208 -25.12 20.64 22.20
C VAL A 208 -25.45 19.89 23.48
N LEU A 209 -25.46 18.56 23.42
CA LEU A 209 -25.69 17.70 24.59
C LEU A 209 -24.41 17.52 25.41
N ASN A 210 -23.29 17.31 24.73
CA ASN A 210 -22.00 17.12 25.35
C ASN A 210 -20.89 17.60 24.40
N LYS A 211 -19.80 18.11 24.98
CA LYS A 211 -18.61 18.52 24.23
C LYS A 211 -17.37 18.09 24.97
N ARG A 212 -16.55 17.28 24.32
CA ARG A 212 -15.28 16.76 24.84
C ARG A 212 -14.14 17.36 24.04
N LYS A 213 -13.07 17.77 24.74
CA LYS A 213 -11.86 18.34 24.13
C LYS A 213 -10.63 17.66 24.74
N LYS A 214 -9.70 17.21 23.90
CA LYS A 214 -8.41 16.68 24.34
C LYS A 214 -7.31 17.03 23.35
N ILE A 215 -6.07 17.04 23.83
CA ILE A 215 -4.87 17.15 23.01
C ILE A 215 -4.25 15.75 22.89
N VAL A 216 -4.07 15.27 21.67
CA VAL A 216 -3.42 14.00 21.32
C VAL A 216 -2.45 14.27 20.18
N LEU A 217 -1.15 14.17 20.42
CA LEU A 217 -0.13 14.42 19.41
C LEU A 217 0.24 13.12 18.70
N ILE A 218 0.20 13.14 17.36
CA ILE A 218 0.67 12.05 16.49
C ILE A 218 1.84 12.62 15.67
N ARG A 219 3.05 12.09 15.90
CA ARG A 219 4.26 12.52 15.20
C ARG A 219 5.13 11.30 14.84
N PRO A 220 5.68 11.22 13.62
CA PRO A 220 5.40 12.11 12.48
C PRO A 220 3.93 12.02 12.02
N LEU A 221 3.48 12.96 11.19
CA LEU A 221 2.14 12.88 10.63
C LEU A 221 2.03 11.62 9.74
N PRO A 222 0.91 10.88 9.80
CA PRO A 222 0.72 9.68 8.99
C PRO A 222 0.82 10.02 7.50
N LYS A 223 1.58 9.21 6.77
CA LYS A 223 1.72 9.34 5.31
C LYS A 223 0.69 8.46 4.62
N ILE A 224 0.11 8.96 3.53
CA ILE A 224 -0.94 8.23 2.80
C ILE A 224 -0.46 6.87 2.26
N GLN A 225 0.84 6.72 1.93
CA GLN A 225 1.42 5.46 1.44
C GLN A 225 1.43 4.35 2.50
N ASP A 226 1.48 4.74 3.77
CA ASP A 226 1.60 3.83 4.92
C ASP A 226 0.26 3.68 5.66
N PHE A 227 -0.69 4.57 5.38
CA PHE A 227 -2.01 4.60 5.98
C PHE A 227 -2.83 3.37 5.60
N LYS A 228 -3.42 2.71 6.60
CA LYS A 228 -4.21 1.50 6.45
C LYS A 228 -5.66 1.77 6.75
N PHE A 229 -6.56 1.05 6.10
CA PHE A 229 -7.98 1.09 6.42
C PHE A 229 -8.28 0.84 7.91
N SER A 230 -7.50 -0.03 8.57
CA SER A 230 -7.63 -0.32 9.99
C SER A 230 -7.37 0.89 10.90
N ASP A 231 -6.65 1.90 10.41
CA ASP A 231 -6.25 3.08 11.18
C ASP A 231 -7.44 3.97 11.53
N LYS A 232 -8.62 3.75 10.92
CA LYS A 232 -9.90 4.37 11.32
C LYS A 232 -10.24 4.22 12.80
N LYS A 233 -9.63 3.24 13.49
CA LYS A 233 -9.80 3.02 14.94
C LYS A 233 -8.96 3.97 15.80
N LEU A 234 -7.92 4.58 15.24
CA LEU A 234 -7.05 5.55 15.92
C LEU A 234 -7.69 6.94 16.02
N TYR A 235 -8.70 7.21 15.18
CA TYR A 235 -9.37 8.50 15.04
C TYR A 235 -10.85 8.40 15.44
#